data_AF-A0A935VLB6-F1
#
_entry.id   AF-A0A935VLB6-F1
#
_cell.length_a   1.000
_cell.length_b   1.000
_cell.length_c   1.000
_cell.angle_alpha   90.00
_cell.angle_beta   90.00
_cell.angle_gamma   90.00
#
_symmetry.space_group_name_H-M   'P 1'
#
loop_
_entity.id
_entity.type
_entity.pdbx_description
1 polymer ?
#
loop_
_entity_poly.entity_id
_entity_poly.type
_entity_poly.pdbx_seq_one_letter_code
_entity_poly.pdbx_strand_id
1 'polypeptide(L)'
;MIFDIFASALNIFLKHRKGQIEGDSDLVHIRKRQLLHKGIPDLEIVKRLTGDRFSKLLDIFNRFDPIKTQKLSDNPDKYLYFTKTVIYKLPRQKTKDAVADLLYIEFSLWFKHAYNDFDDKDELIDEVYNFKKMNFITDPFQKNTADT
;
A
#
# COMPACT_ATOMS: atom_id res chain seq x y z
N MET A 1 5.27 -0.92 -52.09
CA MET A 1 4.64 0.25 -51.42
C MET A 1 3.26 -0.06 -50.82
N ILE A 2 2.92 -1.33 -50.51
CA ILE A 2 1.65 -1.72 -49.86
C ILE A 2 1.91 -2.39 -48.49
N PHE A 3 3.06 -3.04 -48.31
CA PHE A 3 3.45 -3.70 -47.05
C PHE A 3 3.70 -2.74 -45.87
N ASP A 4 4.17 -1.51 -46.12
CA ASP A 4 4.46 -0.54 -45.05
C ASP A 4 3.19 0.01 -44.38
N ILE A 5 2.06 0.04 -45.10
CA ILE A 5 0.79 0.57 -44.58
C ILE A 5 0.17 -0.40 -43.56
N PHE A 6 0.25 -1.72 -43.84
CA PHE A 6 -0.28 -2.74 -42.93
C PHE A 6 0.52 -2.82 -41.62
N ALA A 7 1.85 -2.69 -41.68
CA ALA A 7 2.68 -2.67 -40.48
C ALA A 7 2.39 -1.45 -39.58
N SER A 8 2.15 -0.29 -40.20
CA SER A 8 1.81 0.94 -39.47
C SER A 8 0.43 0.86 -38.80
N ALA A 9 -0.58 0.36 -39.51
CA ALA A 9 -1.93 0.16 -38.97
C ALA A 9 -1.97 -0.90 -37.85
N LEU A 10 -1.21 -1.99 -37.98
CA LEU A 10 -1.09 -3.02 -36.96
C LEU A 10 -0.40 -2.48 -35.69
N ASN A 11 0.65 -1.66 -35.83
CA ASN A 11 1.31 -1.03 -34.70
C ASN A 11 0.41 -0.04 -33.96
N ILE A 12 -0.41 0.75 -34.68
CA ILE A 12 -1.38 1.67 -34.07
C ILE A 12 -2.46 0.87 -33.32
N PHE A 13 -2.98 -0.20 -33.93
CA PHE A 13 -3.98 -1.07 -33.31
C PHE A 13 -3.45 -1.76 -32.05
N LEU A 14 -2.24 -2.31 -32.09
CA LEU A 14 -1.58 -2.94 -30.94
C LEU A 14 -1.31 -1.93 -29.81
N LYS A 15 -0.88 -0.71 -30.16
CA LYS A 15 -0.62 0.37 -29.19
C LYS A 15 -1.92 0.85 -28.52
N HIS A 16 -3.01 0.97 -29.29
CA HIS A 16 -4.33 1.33 -28.77
C HIS A 16 -4.89 0.24 -27.84
N ARG A 17 -4.78 -1.04 -28.25
CA ARG A 17 -5.24 -2.18 -27.44
C ARG A 17 -4.44 -2.34 -26.15
N LYS A 18 -3.11 -2.12 -26.21
CA LYS A 18 -2.25 -2.12 -25.02
C LYS A 18 -2.62 -0.99 -24.05
N GLY A 19 -2.87 0.22 -24.55
CA GLY A 19 -3.33 1.34 -23.73
C GLY A 19 -4.71 1.13 -23.10
N GLN A 20 -5.64 0.47 -23.79
CA GLN A 20 -6.93 0.08 -23.22
C GLN A 20 -6.80 -0.97 -22.11
N ILE A 21 -6.00 -2.01 -22.31
CA ILE A 21 -5.78 -3.08 -21.31
C ILE A 21 -5.08 -2.52 -20.06
N GLU A 22 -4.10 -1.62 -20.24
CA GLU A 22 -3.44 -0.93 -19.13
C GLU A 22 -4.42 0.00 -18.38
N GLY A 23 -5.27 0.74 -19.11
CA GLY A 23 -6.31 1.59 -18.52
C GLY A 23 -7.37 0.82 -17.72
N ASP A 24 -7.80 -0.34 -18.22
CA ASP A 24 -8.76 -1.21 -17.53
C ASP A 24 -8.15 -1.83 -16.27
N SER A 25 -6.87 -2.24 -16.32
CA SER A 25 -6.14 -2.77 -15.17
C SER A 25 -5.99 -1.73 -14.05
N ASP A 26 -5.69 -0.47 -14.39
CA ASP A 26 -5.53 0.61 -13.42
C ASP A 26 -6.86 1.01 -12.77
N LEU A 27 -7.95 1.04 -13.54
CA LEU A 27 -9.31 1.28 -13.00
C LEU A 27 -9.74 0.19 -12.01
N VAL A 28 -9.43 -1.08 -12.30
CA VAL A 28 -9.70 -2.20 -11.38
C VAL A 28 -8.92 -2.05 -10.08
N HIS A 29 -7.63 -1.65 -10.14
CA HIS A 29 -6.81 -1.41 -8.95
C HIS A 29 -7.35 -0.25 -8.11
N ILE A 30 -7.72 0.87 -8.75
CA ILE A 30 -8.32 2.03 -8.06
C ILE A 30 -9.61 1.62 -7.35
N ARG A 31 -10.50 0.90 -8.04
CA ARG A 31 -11.79 0.47 -7.48
C ARG A 31 -11.61 -0.53 -6.34
N LYS A 32 -10.67 -1.48 -6.46
CA LYS A 32 -10.32 -2.43 -5.41
C LYS A 32 -9.80 -1.70 -4.17
N ARG A 33 -8.94 -0.69 -4.35
CA ARG A 33 -8.44 0.16 -3.25
C ARG A 33 -9.59 0.88 -2.54
N GLN A 34 -10.47 1.54 -3.29
CA GLN A 34 -11.64 2.23 -2.72
C GLN A 34 -12.54 1.29 -1.91
N LEU A 35 -12.77 0.07 -2.39
CA LEU A 35 -13.59 -0.92 -1.68
C LEU A 35 -12.92 -1.42 -0.39
N LEU A 36 -11.63 -1.77 -0.45
CA LEU A 36 -10.89 -2.34 0.69
C LEU A 36 -10.47 -1.30 1.73
N HIS A 37 -10.51 -0.01 1.38
CA HIS A 37 -10.24 1.11 2.28
C HIS A 37 -11.50 1.88 2.65
N LYS A 38 -12.68 1.40 2.23
CA LYS A 38 -13.98 1.94 2.67
C LYS A 38 -14.08 1.81 4.19
N GLY A 39 -14.29 2.93 4.88
CA GLY A 39 -14.40 2.98 6.34
C GLY A 39 -13.09 3.20 7.08
N ILE A 40 -11.95 3.34 6.39
CA ILE A 40 -10.72 3.86 7.01
C ILE A 40 -10.89 5.39 7.19
N PRO A 41 -10.73 5.94 8.41
CA PRO A 41 -10.87 7.38 8.67
C PRO A 41 -9.89 8.22 7.86
N ASP A 42 -10.09 9.53 7.79
CA ASP A 42 -9.13 10.43 7.15
C ASP A 42 -7.75 10.42 7.81
N LEU A 43 -6.73 10.82 7.03
CA LEU A 43 -5.34 10.78 7.46
C LEU A 43 -5.12 11.50 8.79
N GLU A 44 -5.68 12.69 8.94
CA GLU A 44 -5.54 13.50 10.16
C GLU A 44 -6.20 12.84 11.39
N ILE A 45 -7.32 12.13 11.19
CA ILE A 45 -7.95 11.35 12.26
C ILE A 45 -7.06 10.18 12.66
N VAL A 46 -6.50 9.46 11.67
CA VAL A 46 -5.59 8.33 11.91
C VAL A 46 -4.34 8.79 12.66
N LYS A 47 -3.70 9.88 12.20
CA LYS A 47 -2.55 10.49 12.87
C LYS A 47 -2.87 10.88 14.32
N ARG A 48 -4.01 11.55 14.54
CA ARG A 48 -4.44 11.95 15.89
C ARG A 48 -4.66 10.76 16.82
N LEU A 49 -5.27 9.68 16.34
CA LEU A 49 -5.56 8.50 17.17
C LEU A 49 -4.32 7.63 17.45
N THR A 50 -3.33 7.67 16.56
CA THR A 50 -2.11 6.85 16.69
C THR A 50 -0.94 7.62 17.29
N GLY A 51 -0.92 8.95 17.19
CA GLY A 51 0.16 9.81 17.69
C GLY A 51 1.49 9.47 17.01
N ASP A 52 2.57 9.47 17.79
CA ASP A 52 3.94 9.16 17.32
C ASP A 52 4.07 7.78 16.65
N ARG A 53 3.14 6.86 16.92
CA ARG A 53 3.12 5.54 16.28
C ARG A 53 2.99 5.67 14.76
N PHE A 54 2.28 6.67 14.26
CA PHE A 54 2.20 6.94 12.83
C PHE A 54 3.58 7.22 12.23
N SER A 55 4.30 8.19 12.80
CA SER A 55 5.60 8.61 12.31
C SER A 55 6.63 7.49 12.43
N LYS A 56 6.65 6.76 13.55
CA LYS A 56 7.55 5.60 13.73
C LYS A 56 7.32 4.51 12.68
N LEU A 57 6.07 4.21 12.35
CA LEU A 57 5.77 3.22 11.31
C LEU A 57 6.12 3.74 9.91
N LEU A 58 5.87 5.03 9.65
CA LEU A 58 6.29 5.68 8.41
C LEU A 58 7.81 5.62 8.23
N ASP A 59 8.57 5.86 9.29
CA ASP A 59 10.04 5.78 9.30
C ASP A 59 10.55 4.38 8.97
N ILE A 60 9.89 3.33 9.49
CA ILE A 60 10.21 1.93 9.13
C ILE A 60 10.06 1.75 7.60
N PHE A 61 8.94 2.17 7.03
CA PHE A 61 8.71 2.01 5.59
C PHE A 61 9.65 2.84 4.72
N ASN A 62 9.96 4.07 5.14
CA ASN A 62 10.94 4.92 4.46
C ASN A 62 12.35 4.33 4.50
N ARG A 63 12.74 3.70 5.61
CA ARG A 63 14.08 3.11 5.76
C ARG A 63 14.27 1.86 4.91
N PHE A 64 13.29 0.96 4.90
CA PHE A 64 13.36 -0.23 4.06
C PHE A 64 13.15 0.07 2.57
N ASP A 65 12.44 1.16 2.26
CA ASP A 65 12.12 1.59 0.90
C ASP A 65 11.73 0.43 -0.05
N PRO A 66 10.69 -0.37 0.25
CA PRO A 66 10.44 -1.63 -0.48
C PRO A 66 10.15 -1.48 -1.96
N ILE A 67 9.85 -0.26 -2.42
CA ILE A 67 9.55 0.04 -3.82
C ILE A 67 10.74 0.70 -4.54
N LYS A 68 11.91 0.71 -3.88
CA LYS A 68 13.18 1.24 -4.39
C LYS A 68 13.00 2.66 -4.93
N THR A 69 12.43 3.55 -4.10
CA THR A 69 12.40 4.98 -4.36
C THR A 69 13.81 5.56 -4.27
N GLN A 70 14.64 5.27 -5.27
CA GLN A 70 16.04 5.74 -5.41
C GLN A 70 16.22 7.28 -5.35
N LYS A 71 15.14 8.04 -5.15
CA LYS A 71 15.11 9.47 -4.82
C LYS A 71 14.07 9.73 -3.72
N LEU A 72 14.48 9.58 -2.46
CA LEU A 72 13.75 10.08 -1.29
C LEU A 72 13.47 11.61 -1.35
N SER A 73 14.17 12.34 -2.22
CA SER A 73 14.09 13.80 -2.35
C SER A 73 12.80 14.33 -2.97
N ASP A 74 12.08 13.54 -3.77
CA ASP A 74 11.04 14.10 -4.64
C ASP A 74 9.61 13.89 -4.11
N ASN A 75 9.41 13.01 -3.13
CA ASN A 75 8.10 12.85 -2.49
C ASN A 75 8.19 12.09 -1.13
N PRO A 76 8.41 12.81 0.00
CA PRO A 76 8.42 12.21 1.34
C PRO A 76 7.06 11.61 1.76
N ASP A 77 5.99 11.91 1.02
CA ASP A 77 4.64 11.43 1.31
C ASP A 77 4.28 10.12 0.60
N LYS A 78 5.22 9.47 -0.11
CA LYS A 78 4.94 8.23 -0.86
C LYS A 78 4.35 7.12 -0.02
N TYR A 79 4.86 6.96 1.21
CA TYR A 79 4.36 5.96 2.15
C TYR A 79 3.29 6.51 3.09
N LEU A 80 2.88 7.78 2.99
CA LEU A 80 1.95 8.42 3.93
C LEU A 80 0.59 7.71 3.96
N TYR A 81 -0.03 7.53 2.79
CA TYR A 81 -1.32 6.87 2.68
C TYR A 81 -1.24 5.36 2.84
N PHE A 82 -0.14 4.74 2.44
CA PHE A 82 0.14 3.33 2.74
C PHE A 82 0.25 3.09 4.26
N THR A 83 1.02 3.93 4.95
CA THR A 83 1.18 3.87 6.42
C THR A 83 -0.17 4.04 7.11
N LYS A 84 -0.99 4.99 6.63
CA LYS A 84 -2.37 5.19 7.11
C LYS A 84 -3.19 3.90 7.05
N THR A 85 -3.16 3.14 5.96
CA THR A 85 -3.98 1.94 5.82
C THR A 85 -3.41 0.78 6.62
N VAL A 86 -2.09 0.63 6.67
CA VAL A 86 -1.43 -0.39 7.48
C VAL A 86 -1.69 -0.13 8.97
N ILE A 87 -1.39 1.06 9.49
CA ILE A 87 -1.53 1.36 10.92
C ILE A 87 -2.97 1.23 11.41
N TYR A 88 -3.94 1.49 10.52
CA TYR A 88 -5.35 1.29 10.82
C TYR A 88 -5.73 -0.18 11.00
N LYS A 89 -5.12 -1.10 10.24
CA LYS A 89 -5.43 -2.54 10.23
C LYS A 89 -4.51 -3.35 11.14
N LEU A 90 -3.31 -2.84 11.43
CA LEU A 90 -2.24 -3.53 12.15
C LEU A 90 -2.63 -4.01 13.56
N PRO A 91 -3.38 -3.26 14.40
CA PRO A 91 -3.76 -3.72 15.74
C PRO A 91 -4.56 -5.03 15.75
N ARG A 92 -5.28 -5.30 14.66
CA ARG A 92 -6.15 -6.48 14.50
C ARG A 92 -5.38 -7.72 14.05
N GLN A 93 -4.13 -7.58 13.62
CA GLN A 93 -3.31 -8.70 13.18
C GLN A 93 -2.68 -9.39 14.40
N LYS A 94 -3.03 -10.66 14.59
CA LYS A 94 -2.64 -11.42 15.80
C LYS A 94 -1.31 -12.14 15.65
N THR A 95 -0.97 -12.58 14.43
CA THR A 95 0.20 -13.39 14.14
C THR A 95 1.16 -12.67 13.19
N LYS A 96 2.41 -13.13 13.12
CA LYS A 96 3.39 -12.62 12.14
C LYS A 96 2.90 -12.86 10.71
N ASP A 97 2.32 -14.03 10.42
CA ASP A 97 1.75 -14.35 9.11
C ASP A 97 0.62 -13.39 8.72
N ALA A 98 -0.27 -13.02 9.66
CA ALA A 98 -1.33 -12.05 9.40
C ALA A 98 -0.78 -10.62 9.13
N VAL A 99 0.37 -10.27 9.72
CA VAL A 99 1.09 -9.03 9.38
C VAL A 99 1.70 -9.13 7.98
N ALA A 100 2.31 -10.27 7.64
CA ALA A 100 2.85 -10.50 6.30
C ALA A 100 1.77 -10.40 5.22
N ASP A 101 0.61 -11.03 5.43
CA ASP A 101 -0.55 -10.94 4.54
C ASP A 101 -1.07 -9.51 4.41
N LEU A 102 -1.17 -8.79 5.53
CA LEU A 102 -1.57 -7.38 5.53
C LEU A 102 -0.60 -6.54 4.67
N LEU A 103 0.70 -6.69 4.89
CA LEU A 103 1.72 -5.96 4.13
C LEU A 103 1.65 -6.33 2.66
N TYR A 104 1.61 -7.62 2.31
CA TYR A 104 1.48 -8.09 0.94
C TYR A 104 0.28 -7.45 0.22
N ILE A 105 -0.90 -7.45 0.85
CA ILE A 105 -2.12 -6.87 0.30
C ILE A 105 -1.97 -5.36 0.14
N GLU A 106 -1.52 -4.64 1.17
CA GLU A 106 -1.41 -3.19 1.11
C GLU A 106 -0.34 -2.74 0.11
N PHE A 107 0.80 -3.41 0.03
CA PHE A 107 1.80 -3.11 -0.99
C PHE A 107 1.25 -3.36 -2.40
N SER A 108 0.53 -4.47 -2.59
CA SER A 108 -0.11 -4.79 -3.87
C SER A 108 -1.13 -3.72 -4.30
N LEU A 109 -1.86 -3.16 -3.34
CA LEU A 109 -2.86 -2.12 -3.59
C LEU A 109 -2.24 -0.76 -3.86
N TRP A 110 -1.18 -0.40 -3.14
CA TRP A 110 -0.57 0.94 -3.20
C TRP A 110 0.50 1.05 -4.30
N PHE A 111 1.22 -0.05 -4.55
CA PHE A 111 2.46 -0.04 -5.33
C PHE A 111 2.56 -1.16 -6.38
N LYS A 112 1.42 -1.78 -6.75
CA LYS A 112 1.36 -2.86 -7.74
C LYS A 112 2.31 -4.02 -7.36
N HIS A 113 3.24 -4.42 -8.22
CA HIS A 113 4.07 -5.63 -8.02
C HIS A 113 5.30 -5.43 -7.12
N ALA A 114 5.52 -4.23 -6.58
CA ALA A 114 6.75 -3.88 -5.88
C ALA A 114 7.09 -4.78 -4.67
N TYR A 115 6.09 -5.41 -4.06
CA TYR A 115 6.35 -6.32 -2.93
C TYR A 115 7.09 -7.60 -3.32
N ASN A 116 6.91 -8.09 -4.56
CA ASN A 116 7.51 -9.36 -4.95
C ASN A 116 9.03 -9.26 -5.22
N ASP A 117 9.51 -8.05 -5.54
CA ASP A 117 10.90 -7.78 -5.90
C ASP A 117 11.72 -7.13 -4.76
N PHE A 118 11.15 -7.12 -3.55
CA PHE A 118 11.77 -6.57 -2.35
C PHE A 118 12.57 -7.65 -1.61
N ASP A 119 13.88 -7.47 -1.48
CA ASP A 119 14.75 -8.53 -0.96
C ASP A 119 14.62 -8.71 0.57
N ASP A 120 14.37 -7.63 1.32
CA ASP A 120 14.34 -7.62 2.79
C ASP A 120 12.92 -7.76 3.37
N LYS A 121 12.05 -8.50 2.69
CA LYS A 121 10.64 -8.71 3.10
C LYS A 121 10.52 -9.25 4.52
N ASP A 122 11.32 -10.25 4.86
CA ASP A 122 11.22 -10.93 6.15
C ASP A 122 11.63 -10.02 7.31
N GLU A 123 12.68 -9.20 7.12
CA GLU A 123 13.09 -8.19 8.11
C GLU A 123 12.03 -7.11 8.29
N LEU A 124 11.42 -6.62 7.19
CA LEU A 124 10.32 -5.67 7.28
C LEU A 124 9.13 -6.25 8.05
N ILE A 125 8.76 -7.49 7.77
CA ILE A 125 7.66 -8.17 8.47
C ILE A 125 7.98 -8.29 9.96
N ASP A 126 9.21 -8.70 10.31
CA ASP A 126 9.65 -8.80 11.70
C ASP A 126 9.61 -7.46 12.41
N GLU A 127 10.09 -6.40 11.78
CA GLU A 127 10.12 -5.09 12.41
C GLU A 127 8.71 -4.51 12.59
N VAL A 128 7.83 -4.66 11.59
CA VAL A 128 6.42 -4.24 11.71
C VAL A 128 5.68 -5.06 12.76
N TYR A 129 5.96 -6.36 12.87
CA TYR A 129 5.36 -7.23 13.89
C TYR A 129 5.84 -6.86 15.31
N ASN A 130 7.14 -6.59 15.48
CA ASN A 130 7.71 -6.11 16.75
C ASN A 130 7.16 -4.73 17.12
N PHE A 131 7.11 -3.81 16.16
CA PHE A 131 6.47 -2.52 16.31
C PHE A 131 5.02 -2.68 16.80
N LYS A 132 4.24 -3.58 16.17
CA LYS A 132 2.86 -3.86 16.57
C LYS A 132 2.77 -4.29 18.03
N LYS A 133 3.61 -5.25 18.44
CA LYS A 133 3.61 -5.78 19.81
C LYS A 133 3.91 -4.72 20.86
N MET A 134 4.80 -3.79 20.55
CA MET A 134 5.22 -2.74 21.48
C MET A 134 4.24 -1.56 21.53
N ASN A 135 3.50 -1.30 20.45
CA ASN A 135 2.73 -0.05 20.27
C ASN A 135 1.21 -0.24 20.28
N PHE A 136 0.70 -1.47 20.19
CA PHE A 136 -0.74 -1.76 20.19
C PHE A 136 -1.10 -2.85 21.19
N ILE A 137 -1.33 -2.42 22.44
CA ILE A 137 -1.96 -3.22 23.50
C ILE A 137 -3.49 -3.30 23.24
N THR A 138 -4.08 -2.20 22.79
CA THR A 138 -5.49 -2.07 22.40
C THR A 138 -5.60 -1.50 20.97
N ASP A 139 -6.74 -1.75 20.31
CA ASP A 139 -7.05 -1.16 19.00
C ASP A 139 -7.57 0.28 19.20
N PRO A 140 -6.81 1.33 18.83
CA PRO A 140 -7.23 2.72 19.03
C PRO A 140 -8.41 3.13 18.14
N PHE A 141 -8.84 2.24 17.23
CA PHE A 141 -9.98 2.44 16.34
C PHE A 141 -11.20 1.60 16.72
N GLN A 142 -11.11 0.75 17.76
CA GLN A 142 -12.31 0.12 18.32
C GLN A 142 -13.19 1.22 18.91
N LYS A 143 -14.40 1.40 18.38
CA LYS A 143 -15.42 2.18 19.07
C LYS A 143 -15.71 1.47 20.39
N ASN A 144 -15.60 2.18 21.50
CA ASN A 144 -16.18 1.71 22.76
C ASN A 144 -17.67 1.49 22.51
N THR A 145 -18.11 0.24 22.49
CA THR A 145 -19.53 -0.15 22.48
C THR A 145 -20.18 0.06 23.85
N ALA A 146 -19.60 0.91 24.70
CA ALA A 146 -20.02 1.11 26.08
C ALA A 146 -20.99 2.29 26.28
N ASP A 147 -21.27 3.07 25.23
CA ASP A 147 -22.21 4.20 25.29
C ASP A 147 -23.37 4.00 24.30
N THR A 148 -24.19 2.96 24.51
CA THR A 148 -25.53 2.85 23.91
C THR A 148 -26.49 2.23 24.91
#